data_AF-A0AAU1C1D6-F1
#
_entry.id   AF-A0AAU1C1D6-F1
#
_cell.length_a   1.000
_cell.length_b   1.000
_cell.length_c   1.000
_cell.angle_alpha   90.00
_cell.angle_beta   90.00
_cell.angle_gamma   90.00
#
_symmetry.space_group_name_H-M   'P 1'
#
loop_
_entity.id
_entity.type
_entity.pdbx_description
1 polymer ?
#
loop_
_entity_poly.entity_id
_entity_poly.type
_entity_poly.pdbx_seq_one_letter_code
_entity_poly.pdbx_strand_id
1 'polypeptide(L)' 'MVKRVTDAFVDAYKIPAETVQVWIHEVPTDSWGAAGTLTADK' A
#
# COMPACT_ATOMS: atom_id res chain seq x y z
N MET A 1 -4.36 3.91 -8.45
CA MET A 1 -3.91 2.88 -7.48
C MET A 1 -5.03 2.48 -6.53
N VAL A 2 -5.57 3.40 -5.72
CA VAL A 2 -6.66 3.14 -4.73
C VAL A 2 -7.78 2.25 -5.27
N LYS A 3 -8.39 2.62 -6.42
CA LYS A 3 -9.46 1.80 -7.02
C LYS A 3 -9.08 0.34 -7.24
N ARG A 4 -7.86 0.06 -7.74
CA ARG A 4 -7.42 -1.32 -8.01
C ARG A 4 -7.23 -2.12 -6.71
N VAL A 5 -6.75 -1.45 -5.64
CA VAL A 5 -6.64 -2.06 -4.32
C VAL A 5 -8.03 -2.38 -3.77
N THR A 6 -8.97 -1.42 -3.86
CA THR A 6 -10.37 -1.64 -3.45
C THR A 6 -11.00 -2.79 -4.22
N ASP A 7 -10.89 -2.81 -5.55
CA ASP A 7 -11.45 -3.86 -6.40
C ASP A 7 -10.88 -5.25 -6.02
N ALA A 8 -9.57 -5.34 -5.71
CA ALA A 8 -8.95 -6.58 -5.27
C ALA A 8 -9.47 -7.07 -3.89
N PHE A 9 -9.73 -6.16 -2.95
CA PHE A 9 -10.33 -6.51 -1.66
C PHE A 9 -11.78 -6.98 -1.80
N VAL A 10 -12.58 -6.27 -2.60
CA VAL A 10 -13.96 -6.66 -2.92
C VAL A 10 -13.98 -8.04 -3.57
N ASP A 11 -13.07 -8.31 -4.50
CA ASP A 11 -13.01 -9.62 -5.14
C ASP A 11 -12.56 -10.74 -4.18
N ALA A 12 -11.51 -10.53 -3.39
CA ALA A 12 -10.99 -11.56 -2.50
C ALA A 12 -11.92 -11.87 -1.33
N TYR A 13 -12.48 -10.83 -0.69
CA TYR A 13 -13.25 -10.97 0.54
C TYR A 13 -14.76 -10.88 0.35
N LYS A 14 -15.23 -10.55 -0.86
CA LYS A 14 -16.67 -10.40 -1.19
C LYS A 14 -17.39 -9.41 -0.27
N ILE A 15 -16.72 -8.31 0.08
CA ILE A 15 -17.25 -7.22 0.91
C ILE A 15 -17.66 -6.01 0.05
N PRO A 16 -18.59 -5.15 0.51
CA PRO A 16 -18.95 -3.93 -0.21
C PRO A 16 -17.77 -2.97 -0.36
N ALA A 17 -17.73 -2.21 -1.46
CA ALA A 17 -16.61 -1.33 -1.74
C ALA A 17 -16.49 -0.17 -0.73
N GLU A 18 -17.63 0.33 -0.24
CA GLU A 18 -17.72 1.42 0.73
C GLU A 18 -17.16 1.06 2.11
N THR A 19 -17.00 -0.24 2.42
CA THR A 19 -16.38 -0.67 3.68
C THR A 19 -14.85 -0.72 3.60
N VAL A 20 -14.27 -0.55 2.40
CA VAL A 20 -12.82 -0.62 2.18
C VAL A 20 -12.20 0.78 2.29
N GLN A 21 -11.24 0.92 3.20
CA GLN A 21 -10.46 2.14 3.38
C GLN A 21 -9.01 1.89 2.98
N VAL A 22 -8.42 2.82 2.24
CA VAL A 22 -7.04 2.71 1.72
C VAL A 22 -6.26 3.94 2.14
N TRP A 23 -5.13 3.73 2.82
CA TRP A 23 -4.18 4.78 3.19
C TRP A 23 -2.87 4.56 2.44
N ILE A 24 -2.27 5.64 1.97
CA ILE A 24 -0.99 5.62 1.25
C ILE A 24 -0.02 6.48 2.06
N HIS A 25 1.13 5.90 2.39
CA HIS A 25 2.23 6.62 3.03
C HIS A 25 3.33 6.84 2.00
N GLU A 26 3.64 8.09 1.72
CA GLU A 26 4.88 8.46 1.03
C GLU A 26 5.98 8.57 2.08
N VAL A 27 6.89 7.60 2.08
CA VAL A 27 8.01 7.57 3.03
C VAL A 27 9.26 8.01 2.27
N PRO A 28 10.00 9.03 2.76
CA PRO A 28 11.27 9.42 2.18
C PRO A 28 12.23 8.24 2.05
N THR A 29 13.09 8.24 1.02
CA THR A 29 13.97 7.11 0.70
C THR A 29 15.01 6.84 1.79
N ASP A 30 15.36 7.84 2.58
CA ASP A 30 16.25 7.77 3.75
C ASP A 30 15.54 7.29 5.02
N SER A 31 14.22 7.10 4.96
CA SER A 31 13.36 6.70 6.07
C SER A 31 12.75 5.30 5.87
N TRP A 32 13.13 4.60 4.79
CA TRP A 32 12.66 3.24 4.48
C TRP A 32 13.82 2.29 4.16
N GLY A 33 14.04 1.32 5.04
CA GLY A 33 15.08 0.30 4.90
C GLY A 33 14.53 -1.06 4.47
N ALA A 34 15.27 -1.75 3.59
CA ALA A 34 14.97 -3.13 3.20
C ALA A 34 16.28 -3.94 3.13
N ALA A 35 16.28 -5.14 3.70
CA ALA A 35 17.45 -6.03 3.77
C ALA A 35 18.70 -5.36 4.40
N GLY A 36 18.50 -4.44 5.35
CA GLY A 36 19.59 -3.77 6.08
C GLY A 36 20.17 -2.54 5.38
N THR A 37 19.60 -2.10 4.25
CA THR A 37 20.07 -0.95 3.47
C THR A 37 18.94 0.06 3.30
N LEU A 38 19.21 1.36 3.43
CA LEU A 38 18.18 2.37 3.14
C LEU A 38 17.90 2.38 1.64
N THR A 39 16.69 2.75 1.26
CA THR A 39 16.35 2.91 -0.16
C THR A 39 17.20 4.01 -0.80
N ALA A 40 17.61 5.01 -0.01
CA ALA A 40 18.54 6.06 -0.40
C ALA A 40 19.99 5.59 -0.66
N ASP A 41 20.39 4.42 -0.14
CA ASP A 41 21.75 3.88 -0.29
C ASP A 41 21.92 2.96 -1.50
N LYS A 42 20.84 2.72 -2.27
CA LYS A 42 20.84 1.93 -3.51
C LYS A 42 21.18 2.80 -4.71
#